data_AF-A0A851TXG8-F1
#
_entry.id   AF-A0A851TXG8-F1
#
_cell.length_a   1.000
_cell.length_b   1.000
_cell.length_c   1.000
_cell.angle_alpha   90.00
_cell.angle_beta   90.00
_cell.angle_gamma   90.00
#
_symmetry.space_group_name_H-M   'P 1'
#
loop_
_entity.id
_entity.type
_entity.pdbx_description
1 polymer ?
#
loop_
_entity_poly.entity_id
_entity_poly.type
_entity_poly.pdbx_seq_one_letter_code
_entity_poly.pdbx_strand_id
1 'polypeptide(L)'
;PQPSRPASVSPYPRRAPLLAPSPPRSSLQARRRKIFPHRAASSCPEPLSSRRHKLYRNSQNLSSPAAPLPLLPEASWLQFHLGISRDGLYPRSSPAVTRLLRDMRQSRTISADYSQDEKALLGACDCSQVVKPSGVHLKLVLKFQDFGKAMFKPMRQKREEETPEDFFYFVDFQRHNAEIAAFHLDRILDFRRVPPTVGRLINVTKEILEVTKNEVLQSVFFVSPASNVCFFAKCPYMCKTEYAVCGNPHLLEGSLSAFLPSLNLAPRLSIPNPWIRSYSFDGKEEWEVNPLYCNTVREIYPYSNSNRLLNIVDMAIFDFLIGNMDRHHYEMFTKFGDDGFLLHLDNARGFGRHSHDEISILAPLSQCCTIKRTTLLRLQLLAEPEYQLSDVMRESLLQDPLAPVLTEPHLLALDRRLQLVLDAVGKCIDTFGEATVVANDTAQPQSPAAHRAQLGT
;
A
#
# COMPACT_ATOMS: atom_id res chain seq x y z
N PRO A 1 42.37 -55.43 39.00
CA PRO A 1 42.25 -55.35 40.47
C PRO A 1 41.04 -54.51 40.90
N GLN A 2 40.04 -55.19 41.47
CA GLN A 2 38.95 -54.65 42.32
C GLN A 2 39.18 -55.21 43.75
N PRO A 3 38.56 -54.71 44.86
CA PRO A 3 37.17 -54.23 45.04
C PRO A 3 37.10 -52.76 45.55
N SER A 4 36.00 -52.12 46.01
CA SER A 4 34.74 -52.61 46.61
C SER A 4 33.48 -51.73 46.31
N ARG A 5 32.50 -51.74 47.22
CA ARG A 5 31.13 -51.13 47.22
C ARG A 5 30.69 -50.90 48.71
N PRO A 6 29.45 -50.49 49.11
CA PRO A 6 28.22 -50.06 48.35
C PRO A 6 27.41 -48.83 48.89
N ALA A 7 26.36 -48.43 48.14
CA ALA A 7 25.01 -47.92 48.58
C ALA A 7 24.86 -46.58 49.35
N SER A 8 23.75 -45.82 49.31
CA SER A 8 22.50 -45.75 48.49
C SER A 8 21.72 -44.44 48.82
N VAL A 9 20.67 -44.06 48.05
CA VAL A 9 19.36 -43.44 48.49
C VAL A 9 18.56 -42.82 47.30
N SER A 10 17.22 -42.77 47.46
CA SER A 10 16.18 -42.50 46.43
C SER A 10 15.67 -41.03 46.31
N PRO A 11 14.83 -40.70 45.30
CA PRO A 11 14.25 -39.37 45.06
C PRO A 11 12.81 -39.18 45.60
N TYR A 12 12.35 -37.93 45.80
CA TYR A 12 10.93 -37.54 46.01
C TYR A 12 10.59 -36.14 45.41
N PRO A 13 9.32 -35.79 45.14
CA PRO A 13 8.92 -34.75 44.18
C PRO A 13 8.36 -33.43 44.79
N ARG A 14 8.07 -32.44 43.93
CA ARG A 14 7.43 -31.16 44.30
C ARG A 14 5.89 -31.23 44.28
N ARG A 15 5.24 -30.46 45.17
CA ARG A 15 3.78 -30.38 45.38
C ARG A 15 3.07 -29.37 44.45
N ALA A 16 1.76 -29.57 44.29
CA ALA A 16 0.82 -28.67 43.62
C ALA A 16 0.28 -27.53 44.53
N PRO A 17 -0.36 -26.48 43.97
CA PRO A 17 -1.17 -25.51 44.71
C PRO A 17 -2.68 -25.87 44.74
N LEU A 18 -3.40 -25.25 45.68
CA LEU A 18 -4.72 -25.64 46.20
C LEU A 18 -5.94 -25.12 45.40
N LEU A 19 -7.06 -25.83 45.52
CA LEU A 19 -8.41 -25.33 45.17
C LEU A 19 -8.94 -24.37 46.26
N ALA A 20 -9.86 -23.47 45.86
CA ALA A 20 -10.75 -22.72 46.74
C ALA A 20 -12.22 -22.84 46.26
N PRO A 21 -13.22 -22.94 47.17
CA PRO A 21 -14.59 -23.29 46.80
C PRO A 21 -15.52 -22.10 46.49
N SER A 22 -16.59 -22.37 45.74
CA SER A 22 -17.63 -21.42 45.31
C SER A 22 -18.86 -21.38 46.24
N PRO A 23 -19.45 -20.19 46.51
CA PRO A 23 -20.79 -20.04 47.11
C PRO A 23 -21.91 -19.83 46.06
N PRO A 24 -23.21 -19.92 46.44
CA PRO A 24 -24.25 -20.46 45.57
C PRO A 24 -25.12 -19.46 44.79
N ARG A 25 -25.88 -19.99 43.81
CA ARG A 25 -27.01 -19.30 43.16
C ARG A 25 -28.22 -19.22 44.09
N SER A 26 -28.87 -18.06 44.14
CA SER A 26 -30.28 -17.94 44.54
C SER A 26 -31.02 -17.01 43.57
N SER A 27 -32.29 -17.32 43.33
CA SER A 27 -33.19 -16.62 42.41
C SER A 27 -34.12 -15.68 43.18
N LEU A 28 -34.51 -14.55 42.58
CA LEU A 28 -35.78 -13.86 42.88
C LEU A 28 -36.12 -12.81 41.82
N GLN A 29 -37.30 -12.96 41.22
CA GLN A 29 -37.92 -11.93 40.38
C GLN A 29 -38.61 -10.88 41.27
N ALA A 30 -38.40 -9.58 41.02
CA ALA A 30 -39.31 -8.56 41.51
C ALA A 30 -39.33 -7.29 40.63
N ARG A 31 -40.53 -6.96 40.15
CA ARG A 31 -40.88 -5.78 39.34
C ARG A 31 -40.34 -4.45 39.92
N ARG A 32 -39.97 -3.53 39.03
CA ARG A 32 -40.44 -2.13 39.10
C ARG A 32 -40.47 -1.47 37.73
N ARG A 33 -41.67 -1.21 37.20
CA ARG A 33 -41.88 -0.29 36.07
C ARG A 33 -41.39 1.10 36.50
N LYS A 34 -40.52 1.73 35.73
CA LYS A 34 -40.32 3.18 35.74
C LYS A 34 -40.60 3.73 34.35
N ILE A 35 -41.32 4.85 34.35
CA ILE A 35 -41.89 5.50 33.18
C ILE A 35 -40.78 6.19 32.38
N PHE A 36 -40.80 6.05 31.06
CA PHE A 36 -39.95 6.84 30.16
C PHE A 36 -40.50 8.28 30.08
N PRO A 37 -39.68 9.31 30.35
CA PRO A 37 -39.86 10.61 29.72
C PRO A 37 -39.32 10.54 28.29
N HIS A 38 -40.04 11.10 27.33
CA HIS A 38 -39.59 11.19 25.93
C HIS A 38 -38.23 11.90 25.86
N ARG A 39 -37.19 11.19 25.40
CA ARG A 39 -35.98 11.87 24.90
C ARG A 39 -36.30 12.46 23.53
N ALA A 40 -36.19 13.78 23.44
CA ALA A 40 -36.14 14.49 22.16
C ALA A 40 -35.02 13.91 21.27
N ALA A 41 -35.15 14.11 19.95
CA ALA A 41 -34.27 13.56 18.93
C ALA A 41 -32.79 13.65 19.33
N SER A 42 -32.14 12.48 19.46
CA SER A 42 -30.71 12.40 19.73
C SER A 42 -29.94 12.92 18.52
N SER A 43 -29.44 14.15 18.61
CA SER A 43 -28.45 14.67 17.67
C SER A 43 -27.28 13.70 17.56
N CYS A 44 -26.89 13.37 16.32
CA CYS A 44 -25.70 12.56 16.09
C CYS A 44 -24.50 13.21 16.80
N PRO A 45 -23.69 12.46 17.57
CA PRO A 45 -22.57 13.04 18.29
C PRO A 45 -21.58 13.64 17.30
N GLU A 46 -21.27 14.92 17.49
CA GLU A 46 -20.31 15.67 16.67
C GLU A 46 -18.99 14.88 16.49
N PRO A 47 -18.48 14.72 15.25
CA PRO A 47 -17.26 13.97 14.98
C PRO A 47 -16.08 14.44 15.86
N LEU A 48 -15.30 13.49 16.38
CA LEU A 48 -14.14 13.77 17.24
C LEU A 48 -13.14 14.77 16.62
N SER A 49 -12.99 14.76 15.29
CA SER A 49 -12.16 15.75 14.59
C SER A 49 -12.72 17.17 14.64
N SER A 50 -14.04 17.34 14.60
CA SER A 50 -14.69 18.66 14.68
C SER A 50 -14.57 19.24 16.10
N ARG A 51 -14.74 18.40 17.13
CA ARG A 51 -14.44 18.78 18.53
C ARG A 51 -12.98 19.20 18.73
N ARG A 52 -12.02 18.41 18.24
CA ARG A 52 -10.59 18.78 18.23
C ARG A 52 -10.33 20.04 17.41
N HIS A 53 -11.11 20.31 16.36
CA HIS A 53 -10.98 21.52 15.56
C HIS A 53 -11.41 22.78 16.32
N LYS A 54 -12.55 22.71 17.01
CA LYS A 54 -13.07 23.78 17.87
C LYS A 54 -12.10 24.08 19.02
N LEU A 55 -11.60 23.06 19.72
CA LEU A 55 -10.63 23.22 20.81
C LEU A 55 -9.35 23.91 20.34
N TYR A 56 -8.78 23.51 19.20
CA TYR A 56 -7.56 24.11 18.66
C TYR A 56 -7.73 25.57 18.22
N ARG A 57 -8.85 25.91 17.55
CA ARG A 57 -9.12 27.31 17.18
C ARG A 57 -9.28 28.19 18.42
N ASN A 58 -9.95 27.69 19.45
CA ASN A 58 -10.08 28.38 20.73
C ASN A 58 -8.71 28.61 21.39
N SER A 59 -7.79 27.63 21.39
CA SER A 59 -6.43 27.80 21.95
C SER A 59 -5.54 28.75 21.14
N GLN A 60 -5.87 29.03 19.87
CA GLN A 60 -5.17 29.99 19.03
C GLN A 60 -5.90 31.33 18.83
N ASN A 61 -6.98 31.59 19.60
CA ASN A 61 -7.82 32.79 19.45
C ASN A 61 -8.43 33.00 18.05
N LEU A 62 -8.55 31.96 17.22
CA LEU A 62 -9.20 32.04 15.92
C LEU A 62 -10.73 31.90 16.06
N SER A 63 -11.47 32.80 15.42
CA SER A 63 -12.92 32.67 15.25
C SER A 63 -13.28 31.31 14.62
N SER A 64 -14.34 30.67 15.12
CA SER A 64 -14.87 29.41 14.57
C SER A 64 -15.95 29.69 13.52
N PRO A 65 -15.74 29.38 12.22
CA PRO A 65 -16.76 29.51 11.20
C PRO A 65 -17.53 28.20 10.99
N ALA A 66 -18.84 28.32 10.82
CA ALA A 66 -19.80 27.29 10.40
C ALA A 66 -20.01 26.05 11.30
N ALA A 67 -21.17 25.43 11.13
CA ALA A 67 -21.61 24.23 11.86
C ALA A 67 -20.70 23.02 11.58
N PRO A 68 -20.62 22.03 12.51
CA PRO A 68 -19.84 20.82 12.27
C PRO A 68 -20.36 20.11 11.02
N LEU A 69 -19.47 19.92 10.05
CA LEU A 69 -19.78 19.22 8.81
C LEU A 69 -20.24 17.79 9.14
N PRO A 70 -21.39 17.32 8.62
CA PRO A 70 -21.83 15.95 8.81
C PRO A 70 -20.96 14.98 7.99
N LEU A 71 -20.84 13.75 8.47
CA LEU A 71 -20.37 12.64 7.64
C LEU A 71 -21.49 12.27 6.65
N LEU A 72 -21.25 12.46 5.36
CA LEU A 72 -22.20 12.16 4.30
C LEU A 72 -22.02 10.71 3.82
N PRO A 73 -23.05 9.84 3.87
CA PRO A 73 -22.98 8.48 3.33
C PRO A 73 -22.57 8.41 1.85
N GLU A 74 -22.87 9.46 1.08
CA GLU A 74 -22.63 9.56 -0.36
C GLU A 74 -21.19 9.93 -0.72
N ALA A 75 -20.34 10.25 0.27
CA ALA A 75 -18.95 10.65 0.07
C ALA A 75 -18.15 9.58 -0.69
N SER A 76 -17.42 9.98 -1.72
CA SER A 76 -16.77 9.05 -2.67
C SER A 76 -15.73 8.14 -2.02
N TRP A 77 -14.98 8.63 -1.02
CA TRP A 77 -14.02 7.83 -0.27
C TRP A 77 -14.72 6.72 0.54
N LEU A 78 -15.91 6.99 1.08
CA LEU A 78 -16.69 6.00 1.84
C LEU A 78 -17.31 4.96 0.90
N GLN A 79 -17.82 5.40 -0.25
CA GLN A 79 -18.31 4.50 -1.30
C GLN A 79 -17.18 3.61 -1.86
N PHE A 80 -15.95 4.14 -1.98
CA PHE A 80 -14.76 3.33 -2.27
C PHE A 80 -14.49 2.31 -1.16
N HIS A 81 -14.48 2.71 0.13
CA HIS A 81 -14.24 1.79 1.25
C HIS A 81 -15.28 0.66 1.33
N LEU A 82 -16.56 0.96 1.06
CA LEU A 82 -17.64 -0.02 1.03
C LEU A 82 -17.60 -0.92 -0.21
N GLY A 83 -16.93 -0.50 -1.28
CA GLY A 83 -16.76 -1.25 -2.53
C GLY A 83 -15.58 -2.23 -2.54
N ILE A 84 -14.73 -2.25 -1.50
CA ILE A 84 -13.62 -3.21 -1.38
C ILE A 84 -14.18 -4.62 -1.14
N SER A 85 -13.88 -5.55 -2.05
CA SER A 85 -14.35 -6.95 -2.01
C SER A 85 -13.17 -7.93 -2.01
N ARG A 86 -13.43 -9.24 -2.09
CA ARG A 86 -12.39 -10.26 -2.28
C ARG A 86 -11.70 -10.13 -3.65
N ASP A 87 -12.34 -9.47 -4.62
CA ASP A 87 -11.95 -9.43 -6.04
C ASP A 87 -11.09 -8.20 -6.41
N GLY A 88 -10.77 -7.36 -5.41
CA GLY A 88 -9.91 -6.18 -5.55
C GLY A 88 -10.34 -5.00 -4.67
N LEU A 89 -9.60 -3.89 -4.78
CA LEU A 89 -9.91 -2.63 -4.12
C LEU A 89 -11.13 -1.93 -4.73
N TYR A 90 -11.43 -2.17 -6.00
CA TYR A 90 -12.55 -1.55 -6.71
C TYR A 90 -13.03 -2.41 -7.90
N PRO A 91 -14.32 -2.31 -8.29
CA PRO A 91 -14.82 -2.91 -9.53
C PRO A 91 -14.27 -2.22 -10.80
N ARG A 92 -14.11 -2.98 -11.89
CA ARG A 92 -13.53 -2.55 -13.19
C ARG A 92 -14.09 -1.23 -13.75
N SER A 93 -15.38 -0.98 -13.58
CA SER A 93 -16.06 0.23 -14.09
C SER A 93 -16.74 1.03 -12.97
N SER A 94 -16.05 1.20 -11.83
CA SER A 94 -16.61 1.81 -10.62
C SER A 94 -16.83 3.34 -10.73
N PRO A 95 -18.10 3.83 -10.70
CA PRO A 95 -18.37 5.28 -10.67
C PRO A 95 -17.98 5.93 -9.33
N ALA A 96 -17.72 5.14 -8.29
CA ALA A 96 -17.18 5.63 -7.03
C ALA A 96 -15.71 6.04 -7.17
N VAL A 97 -14.91 5.26 -7.93
CA VAL A 97 -13.50 5.60 -8.20
C VAL A 97 -13.39 6.86 -9.06
N THR A 98 -14.19 6.99 -10.13
CA THR A 98 -14.20 8.20 -10.98
C THR A 98 -14.59 9.46 -10.19
N ARG A 99 -15.52 9.35 -9.24
CA ARG A 99 -15.86 10.45 -8.32
C ARG A 99 -14.72 10.72 -7.34
N LEU A 100 -14.12 9.69 -6.73
CA LEU A 100 -13.03 9.85 -5.78
C LEU A 100 -11.79 10.53 -6.38
N LEU A 101 -11.40 10.20 -7.61
CA LEU A 101 -10.30 10.87 -8.31
C LEU A 101 -10.59 12.37 -8.51
N ARG A 102 -11.83 12.71 -8.90
CA ARG A 102 -12.28 14.11 -9.03
C ARG A 102 -12.30 14.83 -7.68
N ASP A 103 -12.81 14.18 -6.64
CA ASP A 103 -12.94 14.76 -5.32
C ASP A 103 -11.57 14.98 -4.68
N MET A 104 -10.61 14.06 -4.82
CA MET A 104 -9.22 14.28 -4.37
C MET A 104 -8.51 15.41 -5.15
N ARG A 105 -8.83 15.59 -6.44
CA ARG A 105 -8.33 16.72 -7.25
C ARG A 105 -8.90 18.08 -6.81
N GLN A 106 -10.17 18.13 -6.40
CA GLN A 106 -10.91 19.40 -6.22
C GLN A 106 -11.18 19.77 -4.75
N SER A 107 -11.24 18.81 -3.84
CA SER A 107 -11.69 19.06 -2.46
C SER A 107 -10.71 19.91 -1.67
N ARG A 108 -11.25 20.83 -0.87
CA ARG A 108 -10.45 21.68 0.02
C ARG A 108 -9.79 20.85 1.12
N THR A 109 -8.48 20.98 1.28
CA THR A 109 -7.74 20.45 2.43
C THR A 109 -8.07 21.24 3.69
N ILE A 110 -8.40 20.53 4.78
CA ILE A 110 -8.78 21.12 6.09
C ILE A 110 -7.82 20.74 7.22
N SER A 111 -6.89 19.82 6.96
CA SER A 111 -5.81 19.43 7.87
C SER A 111 -4.71 18.74 7.06
N ALA A 112 -3.46 19.00 7.40
CA ALA A 112 -2.29 18.23 6.97
C ALA A 112 -1.52 17.75 8.20
N ASP A 113 -0.86 16.60 8.11
CA ASP A 113 -0.08 16.02 9.20
C ASP A 113 0.90 14.96 8.66
N TYR A 114 1.90 14.57 9.45
CA TYR A 114 2.76 13.43 9.14
C TYR A 114 1.99 12.10 9.21
N SER A 115 2.48 11.09 8.48
CA SER A 115 1.97 9.73 8.55
C SER A 115 2.24 9.09 9.93
N GLN A 116 1.55 7.99 10.24
CA GLN A 116 1.63 7.35 11.56
C GLN A 116 3.02 6.75 11.83
N ASP A 117 3.63 6.22 10.77
CA ASP A 117 4.98 5.66 10.71
C ASP A 117 6.06 6.75 10.81
N GLU A 118 5.94 7.88 10.07
CA GLU A 118 6.84 9.03 10.26
C GLU A 118 6.80 9.54 11.70
N LYS A 119 5.60 9.64 12.31
CA LYS A 119 5.45 10.07 13.70
C LYS A 119 6.12 9.14 14.71
N ALA A 120 6.16 7.84 14.44
CA ALA A 120 6.89 6.89 15.28
C ALA A 120 8.41 7.11 15.22
N LEU A 121 8.92 7.71 14.13
CA LEU A 121 10.34 7.99 13.94
C LEU A 121 10.79 9.35 14.50
N LEU A 122 9.88 10.31 14.72
CA LEU A 122 10.18 11.71 15.14
C LEU A 122 10.91 11.88 16.49
N GLY A 123 11.24 10.80 17.21
CA GLY A 123 12.08 10.80 18.42
C GLY A 123 13.31 9.89 18.34
N ALA A 124 13.57 9.22 17.21
CA ALA A 124 14.61 8.20 17.06
C ALA A 124 15.36 8.29 15.71
N CYS A 125 15.48 9.49 15.15
CA CYS A 125 16.25 9.77 13.95
C CYS A 125 17.75 9.86 14.29
N ASP A 126 18.49 8.75 14.15
CA ASP A 126 19.95 8.78 14.18
C ASP A 126 20.48 9.21 12.80
N CYS A 127 20.79 10.50 12.64
CA CYS A 127 21.35 11.03 11.39
C CYS A 127 22.81 10.57 11.11
N SER A 128 23.41 9.71 11.95
CA SER A 128 24.67 9.01 11.63
C SER A 128 24.44 7.65 10.95
N GLN A 129 23.25 7.07 11.04
CA GLN A 129 22.88 5.85 10.33
C GLN A 129 22.33 6.18 8.94
N VAL A 130 23.16 5.96 7.92
CA VAL A 130 22.93 6.39 6.53
C VAL A 130 21.73 5.71 5.86
N VAL A 131 21.41 4.47 6.25
CA VAL A 131 20.36 3.67 5.58
C VAL A 131 19.47 2.97 6.61
N LYS A 132 18.18 3.31 6.61
CA LYS A 132 17.12 2.36 6.95
C LYS A 132 16.37 2.00 5.67
N PRO A 133 15.89 0.75 5.52
CA PRO A 133 15.08 0.38 4.37
C PRO A 133 13.87 1.31 4.20
N SER A 134 13.58 1.61 2.93
CA SER A 134 12.25 1.90 2.37
C SER A 134 11.14 2.37 3.33
N GLY A 135 10.77 3.66 3.21
CA GLY A 135 9.58 4.23 3.87
C GLY A 135 9.76 5.65 4.41
N VAL A 136 11.00 6.07 4.64
CA VAL A 136 11.39 7.36 5.26
C VAL A 136 11.57 8.49 4.25
N HIS A 137 10.70 8.56 3.24
CA HIS A 137 10.62 9.70 2.31
C HIS A 137 9.51 10.66 2.74
N LEU A 138 9.69 11.94 2.45
CA LEU A 138 8.72 12.98 2.78
C LEU A 138 7.35 12.68 2.15
N LYS A 139 6.38 12.32 2.98
CA LYS A 139 4.98 12.12 2.60
C LYS A 139 4.09 12.79 3.63
N LEU A 140 2.86 13.15 3.28
CA LEU A 140 1.94 13.82 4.20
C LEU A 140 0.54 13.24 4.09
N VAL A 141 -0.17 13.16 5.21
CA VAL A 141 -1.59 12.79 5.23
C VAL A 141 -2.41 14.06 5.13
N LEU A 142 -3.00 14.30 3.96
CA LEU A 142 -3.96 15.38 3.76
C LEU A 142 -5.36 14.87 4.10
N LYS A 143 -6.15 15.73 4.75
CA LYS A 143 -7.56 15.49 5.04
C LYS A 143 -8.43 16.55 4.36
N PHE A 144 -9.46 16.11 3.66
CA PHE A 144 -10.38 16.94 2.92
C PHE A 144 -11.64 17.30 3.71
N GLN A 145 -12.38 18.28 3.19
CA GLN A 145 -13.59 18.82 3.81
C GLN A 145 -14.71 17.77 4.03
N ASP A 146 -14.77 16.74 3.19
CA ASP A 146 -15.68 15.58 3.29
C ASP A 146 -15.20 14.49 4.28
N PHE A 147 -14.18 14.81 5.09
CA PHE A 147 -13.44 13.93 5.99
C PHE A 147 -12.58 12.84 5.34
N GLY A 148 -12.57 12.73 4.01
CA GLY A 148 -11.68 11.86 3.26
C GLY A 148 -10.21 12.17 3.52
N LYS A 149 -9.34 11.19 3.28
CA LYS A 149 -7.89 11.35 3.42
C LYS A 149 -7.16 10.82 2.19
N ALA A 150 -6.05 11.46 1.85
CA ALA A 150 -5.10 10.97 0.87
C ALA A 150 -3.66 11.04 1.42
N MET A 151 -2.82 10.13 0.95
CA MET A 151 -1.38 10.24 1.09
C MET A 151 -0.86 11.15 -0.02
N PHE A 152 -0.24 12.26 0.35
CA PHE A 152 0.44 13.18 -0.55
C PHE A 152 1.92 12.82 -0.64
N LYS A 153 2.39 12.52 -1.85
CA LYS A 153 3.83 12.42 -2.16
C LYS A 153 4.21 13.59 -3.09
N PRO A 154 5.06 14.53 -2.65
CA PRO A 154 5.45 15.68 -3.47
C PRO A 154 6.41 15.29 -4.60
N MET A 155 6.40 16.07 -5.67
CA MET A 155 7.41 16.03 -6.72
C MET A 155 8.81 16.30 -6.16
N ARG A 156 9.78 15.53 -6.62
CA ARG A 156 11.20 15.60 -6.22
C ARG A 156 12.16 15.67 -7.41
N GLN A 157 11.82 14.96 -8.49
CA GLN A 157 12.54 14.94 -9.76
C GLN A 157 11.60 15.36 -10.88
N LYS A 158 12.20 15.79 -12.00
CA LYS A 158 11.50 16.06 -13.25
C LYS A 158 11.13 14.76 -13.96
N ARG A 159 10.25 14.84 -14.96
CA ARG A 159 9.72 13.67 -15.69
C ARG A 159 10.76 13.05 -16.62
N GLU A 160 11.76 13.83 -16.99
CA GLU A 160 12.84 13.54 -17.92
C GLU A 160 14.11 13.00 -17.21
N GLU A 161 14.11 12.95 -15.87
CA GLU A 161 15.28 12.56 -15.06
C GLU A 161 15.25 11.06 -14.72
N GLU A 162 16.12 10.28 -15.37
CA GLU A 162 16.36 8.88 -14.99
C GLU A 162 17.16 8.76 -13.67
N THR A 163 16.94 7.67 -12.93
CA THR A 163 17.77 7.27 -11.79
C THR A 163 19.19 6.95 -12.30
N PRO A 164 20.26 7.57 -11.74
CA PRO A 164 21.63 7.26 -12.12
C PRO A 164 21.97 5.78 -11.95
N GLU A 165 22.87 5.25 -12.78
CA GLU A 165 23.19 3.81 -12.77
C GLU A 165 23.81 3.33 -11.46
N ASP A 166 24.62 4.18 -10.81
CA ASP A 166 25.28 3.91 -9.52
C ASP A 166 24.32 3.94 -8.31
N PHE A 167 23.05 4.32 -8.50
CA PHE A 167 22.09 4.42 -7.40
C PHE A 167 21.47 3.07 -7.10
N PHE A 168 21.80 2.51 -5.93
CA PHE A 168 21.09 1.36 -5.37
C PHE A 168 19.60 1.68 -5.22
N TYR A 169 18.74 0.70 -5.51
CA TYR A 169 17.28 0.82 -5.46
C TYR A 169 16.75 1.30 -4.09
N PHE A 170 17.46 0.99 -2.99
CA PHE A 170 17.12 1.48 -1.65
C PHE A 170 17.51 2.94 -1.39
N VAL A 171 18.28 3.57 -2.29
CA VAL A 171 18.67 4.99 -2.29
C VAL A 171 17.79 5.84 -3.21
N ASP A 172 17.19 5.24 -4.24
CA ASP A 172 16.42 5.98 -5.25
C ASP A 172 15.29 6.84 -4.64
N PHE A 173 15.08 8.00 -5.23
CA PHE A 173 14.06 8.95 -4.81
C PHE A 173 12.66 8.43 -5.14
N GLN A 174 11.73 8.60 -4.20
CA GLN A 174 10.31 8.40 -4.46
C GLN A 174 9.76 9.52 -5.36
N ARG A 175 9.13 9.11 -6.45
CA ARG A 175 8.52 9.94 -7.49
C ARG A 175 7.00 9.93 -7.37
N HIS A 176 6.38 11.09 -7.55
CA HIS A 176 4.92 11.25 -7.46
C HIS A 176 4.19 10.69 -8.69
N ASN A 177 4.74 10.92 -9.89
CA ASN A 177 4.18 10.45 -11.15
C ASN A 177 4.16 8.92 -11.26
N ALA A 178 5.13 8.24 -10.63
CA ALA A 178 5.17 6.79 -10.54
C ALA A 178 3.95 6.20 -9.83
N GLU A 179 3.46 6.80 -8.73
CA GLU A 179 2.23 6.34 -8.04
C GLU A 179 0.97 6.54 -8.90
N ILE A 180 0.90 7.64 -9.66
CA ILE A 180 -0.21 7.93 -10.58
C ILE A 180 -0.21 6.90 -11.72
N ALA A 181 0.94 6.72 -12.37
CA ALA A 181 1.13 5.76 -13.45
C ALA A 181 0.87 4.30 -13.00
N ALA A 182 1.35 3.92 -11.82
CA ALA A 182 1.11 2.62 -11.21
C ALA A 182 -0.40 2.32 -11.04
N PHE A 183 -1.19 3.28 -10.56
CA PHE A 183 -2.65 3.12 -10.44
C PHE A 183 -3.32 2.96 -11.82
N HIS A 184 -2.91 3.74 -12.83
CA HIS A 184 -3.48 3.61 -14.17
C HIS A 184 -3.11 2.28 -14.83
N LEU A 185 -1.88 1.80 -14.64
CA LEU A 185 -1.43 0.49 -15.14
C LEU A 185 -2.15 -0.67 -14.44
N ASP A 186 -2.28 -0.64 -13.11
CA ASP A 186 -3.03 -1.62 -12.31
C ASP A 186 -4.50 -1.76 -12.77
N ARG A 187 -5.12 -0.64 -13.17
CA ARG A 187 -6.45 -0.61 -13.77
C ARG A 187 -6.48 -1.18 -15.19
N ILE A 188 -5.45 -0.91 -16.00
CA ILE A 188 -5.35 -1.40 -17.39
C ILE A 188 -5.07 -2.91 -17.43
N LEU A 189 -4.23 -3.42 -16.53
CA LEU A 189 -4.01 -4.86 -16.32
C LEU A 189 -5.21 -5.56 -15.65
N ASP A 190 -6.25 -4.81 -15.27
CA ASP A 190 -7.46 -5.27 -14.57
C ASP A 190 -7.18 -5.99 -13.23
N PHE A 191 -6.02 -5.72 -12.61
CA PHE A 191 -5.64 -6.22 -11.29
C PHE A 191 -6.46 -5.56 -10.18
N ARG A 192 -6.58 -4.22 -10.23
CA ARG A 192 -7.38 -3.40 -9.30
C ARG A 192 -6.93 -3.49 -7.84
N ARG A 193 -5.61 -3.44 -7.60
CA ARG A 193 -4.91 -3.65 -6.32
C ARG A 193 -4.11 -2.44 -5.83
N VAL A 194 -3.96 -1.40 -6.65
CA VAL A 194 -3.39 -0.10 -6.26
C VAL A 194 -4.53 0.85 -5.81
N PRO A 195 -4.41 1.58 -4.68
CA PRO A 195 -5.42 2.58 -4.30
C PRO A 195 -5.58 3.68 -5.36
N PRO A 196 -6.82 4.18 -5.60
CA PRO A 196 -7.05 5.30 -6.52
C PRO A 196 -6.11 6.45 -6.25
N THR A 197 -5.35 6.86 -7.26
CA THR A 197 -4.31 7.89 -7.15
C THR A 197 -4.50 8.93 -8.25
N VAL A 198 -4.41 10.20 -7.90
CA VAL A 198 -4.55 11.34 -8.84
C VAL A 198 -3.46 12.37 -8.59
N GLY A 199 -3.06 13.07 -9.65
CA GLY A 199 -2.20 14.24 -9.55
C GLY A 199 -2.91 15.48 -8.99
N ARG A 200 -2.16 16.35 -8.31
CA ARG A 200 -2.63 17.69 -7.92
C ARG A 200 -1.47 18.67 -7.76
N LEU A 201 -1.69 19.91 -8.21
CA LEU A 201 -0.91 21.07 -7.77
C LEU A 201 -1.46 21.55 -6.42
N ILE A 202 -0.63 21.46 -5.38
CA ILE A 202 -0.96 21.85 -4.01
C ILE A 202 -0.35 23.22 -3.73
N ASN A 203 -1.14 24.17 -3.21
CA ASN A 203 -0.58 25.38 -2.62
C ASN A 203 -0.05 25.05 -1.22
N VAL A 204 1.27 24.85 -1.09
CA VAL A 204 1.88 24.34 0.16
C VAL A 204 1.68 25.26 1.36
N THR A 205 1.48 26.56 1.11
CA THR A 205 1.13 27.53 2.16
C THR A 205 -0.32 27.33 2.62
N LYS A 206 -1.30 27.44 1.72
CA LYS A 206 -2.73 27.42 2.06
C LYS A 206 -3.29 26.03 2.39
N GLU A 207 -2.72 24.98 1.83
CA GLU A 207 -3.25 23.61 1.90
C GLU A 207 -2.39 22.66 2.74
N ILE A 208 -1.22 23.09 3.19
CA ILE A 208 -0.39 22.34 4.15
C ILE A 208 -0.10 23.21 5.37
N LEU A 209 0.69 24.29 5.25
CA LEU A 209 1.18 25.10 6.37
C LEU A 209 0.05 25.75 7.20
N GLU A 210 -0.90 26.41 6.56
CA GLU A 210 -2.02 27.12 7.23
C GLU A 210 -3.07 26.17 7.85
N VAL A 211 -3.07 24.89 7.47
CA VAL A 211 -4.06 23.89 7.93
C VAL A 211 -3.48 22.79 8.81
N THR A 212 -2.16 22.61 8.85
CA THR A 212 -1.52 21.72 9.82
C THR A 212 -1.65 22.27 11.24
N LYS A 213 -1.75 21.35 12.19
CA LYS A 213 -1.73 21.61 13.65
C LYS A 213 -0.52 21.00 14.33
N ASN A 214 0.34 20.37 13.55
CA ASN A 214 1.54 19.72 14.00
C ASN A 214 2.66 20.76 13.97
N GLU A 215 3.06 21.23 15.14
CA GLU A 215 4.10 22.26 15.32
C GLU A 215 5.45 21.81 14.72
N VAL A 216 5.75 20.49 14.73
CA VAL A 216 6.94 19.95 14.06
C VAL A 216 6.84 20.17 12.55
N LEU A 217 5.69 19.84 11.94
CA LEU A 217 5.46 20.07 10.52
C LEU A 217 5.43 21.57 10.17
N GLN A 218 4.96 22.45 11.06
CA GLN A 218 5.05 23.90 10.86
C GLN A 218 6.50 24.38 10.89
N SER A 219 7.31 23.90 11.86
CA SER A 219 8.69 24.35 12.08
C SER A 219 9.68 23.99 10.96
N VAL A 220 9.35 23.05 10.07
CA VAL A 220 10.19 22.66 8.93
C VAL A 220 9.90 23.46 7.65
N PHE A 221 8.95 24.40 7.66
CA PHE A 221 8.74 25.33 6.55
C PHE A 221 9.74 26.48 6.59
N PHE A 222 10.24 26.87 5.41
CA PHE A 222 11.15 28.00 5.25
C PHE A 222 10.98 28.65 3.87
N VAL A 223 11.57 29.84 3.69
CA VAL A 223 11.66 30.53 2.40
C VAL A 223 13.07 30.33 1.85
N SER A 224 13.20 29.85 0.62
CA SER A 224 14.50 29.64 -0.03
C SER A 224 15.14 30.97 -0.48
N PRO A 225 16.44 30.98 -0.82
CA PRO A 225 17.09 32.15 -1.43
C PRO A 225 16.44 32.61 -2.75
N ALA A 226 15.67 31.74 -3.42
CA ALA A 226 14.90 32.05 -4.62
C ALA A 226 13.46 32.53 -4.32
N SER A 227 13.14 32.86 -3.06
CA SER A 227 11.81 33.28 -2.58
C SER A 227 10.70 32.22 -2.73
N ASN A 228 11.06 30.94 -2.83
CA ASN A 228 10.10 29.83 -2.85
C ASN A 228 9.77 29.36 -1.43
N VAL A 229 8.53 28.93 -1.19
CA VAL A 229 8.14 28.27 0.07
C VAL A 229 8.49 26.79 0.00
N CYS A 230 9.29 26.33 0.95
CA CYS A 230 9.84 24.98 0.99
C CYS A 230 9.58 24.30 2.34
N PHE A 231 9.63 22.96 2.36
CA PHE A 231 9.59 22.15 3.58
C PHE A 231 10.36 20.83 3.41
N PHE A 232 10.77 20.20 4.51
CA PHE A 232 11.56 18.96 4.50
C PHE A 232 11.13 17.98 5.61
N ALA A 233 11.61 16.73 5.55
CA ALA A 233 11.37 15.71 6.58
C ALA A 233 12.52 15.67 7.60
N LYS A 234 12.21 15.55 8.88
CA LYS A 234 13.20 15.63 9.98
C LYS A 234 14.01 14.33 10.24
N CYS A 235 13.90 13.29 9.40
CA CYS A 235 14.39 11.93 9.73
C CYS A 235 15.33 11.34 8.64
N PRO A 236 16.05 10.23 8.91
CA PRO A 236 17.49 10.08 8.60
C PRO A 236 17.90 10.25 7.14
N TYR A 237 17.09 9.80 6.19
CA TYR A 237 17.42 9.98 4.76
C TYR A 237 17.56 11.45 4.36
N MET A 238 16.88 12.35 5.09
CA MET A 238 16.61 13.72 4.68
C MET A 238 16.97 14.76 5.78
N CYS A 239 17.87 14.46 6.74
CA CYS A 239 18.27 15.37 7.83
C CYS A 239 18.94 16.70 7.37
N LYS A 240 18.98 16.99 6.07
CA LYS A 240 19.64 18.14 5.46
C LYS A 240 18.68 18.89 4.52
N THR A 241 18.88 20.19 4.39
CA THR A 241 18.07 21.07 3.52
C THR A 241 18.17 20.75 2.03
N GLU A 242 19.21 20.02 1.59
CA GLU A 242 19.35 19.49 0.21
C GLU A 242 18.19 18.56 -0.21
N TYR A 243 17.41 18.08 0.76
CA TYR A 243 16.26 17.19 0.55
C TYR A 243 14.89 17.86 0.74
N ALA A 244 14.86 19.19 0.83
CA ALA A 244 13.62 19.95 0.86
C ALA A 244 12.88 19.88 -0.49
N VAL A 245 11.55 19.95 -0.44
CA VAL A 245 10.71 20.21 -1.62
C VAL A 245 10.21 21.65 -1.54
N CYS A 246 10.13 22.31 -2.70
CA CYS A 246 9.81 23.73 -2.82
C CYS A 246 8.66 23.93 -3.82
N GLY A 247 7.72 24.80 -3.51
CA GLY A 247 6.77 25.29 -4.50
C GLY A 247 7.42 26.29 -5.47
N ASN A 248 6.67 26.73 -6.49
CA ASN A 248 7.08 27.80 -7.39
C ASN A 248 6.03 28.94 -7.43
N PRO A 249 6.15 29.97 -6.56
CA PRO A 249 6.82 29.91 -5.26
C PRO A 249 5.99 29.15 -4.21
N HIS A 250 4.68 28.97 -4.43
CA HIS A 250 3.77 28.28 -3.51
C HIS A 250 3.16 26.98 -4.06
N LEU A 251 3.11 26.81 -5.38
CA LEU A 251 2.50 25.63 -6.01
C LEU A 251 3.55 24.53 -6.13
N LEU A 252 3.25 23.37 -5.56
CA LEU A 252 4.06 22.15 -5.65
C LEU A 252 3.21 21.02 -6.23
N GLU A 253 3.74 20.37 -7.25
CA GLU A 253 3.15 19.17 -7.83
C GLU A 253 3.29 17.97 -6.88
N GLY A 254 2.32 17.06 -6.89
CA GLY A 254 2.45 15.76 -6.24
C GLY A 254 1.26 14.84 -6.51
N SER A 255 1.35 13.61 -6.02
CA SER A 255 0.31 12.60 -6.14
C SER A 255 -0.50 12.48 -4.85
N LEU A 256 -1.78 12.16 -4.99
CA LEU A 256 -2.73 11.92 -3.92
C LEU A 256 -3.31 10.51 -4.06
N SER A 257 -2.79 9.58 -3.27
CA SER A 257 -3.32 8.21 -3.17
C SER A 257 -4.38 8.13 -2.09
N ALA A 258 -5.58 7.65 -2.43
CA ALA A 258 -6.70 7.51 -1.50
C ALA A 258 -6.33 6.61 -0.31
N PHE A 259 -6.61 7.05 0.91
CA PHE A 259 -6.39 6.21 2.09
C PHE A 259 -7.29 4.98 2.06
N LEU A 260 -6.72 3.81 2.34
CA LEU A 260 -7.48 2.60 2.69
C LEU A 260 -8.24 2.79 4.01
N PRO A 261 -9.23 1.92 4.32
CA PRO A 261 -9.91 1.93 5.61
C PRO A 261 -8.93 1.85 6.78
N SER A 262 -9.34 2.44 7.92
CA SER A 262 -8.58 2.38 9.17
C SER A 262 -8.28 0.93 9.56
N LEU A 263 -7.08 0.67 10.08
CA LEU A 263 -6.68 -0.65 10.59
C LEU A 263 -7.63 -1.16 11.70
N ASN A 264 -8.35 -0.27 12.39
CA ASN A 264 -9.37 -0.64 13.38
C ASN A 264 -10.65 -1.24 12.75
N LEU A 265 -10.90 -0.99 11.45
CA LEU A 265 -12.07 -1.46 10.70
C LEU A 265 -11.71 -2.58 9.73
N ALA A 266 -10.57 -2.45 9.06
CA ALA A 266 -10.00 -3.46 8.17
C ALA A 266 -8.51 -3.62 8.50
N PRO A 267 -8.18 -4.48 9.48
CA PRO A 267 -6.80 -4.85 9.77
C PRO A 267 -6.10 -5.38 8.52
N ARG A 268 -4.80 -5.10 8.44
CA ARG A 268 -3.94 -5.58 7.37
C ARG A 268 -2.69 -6.24 7.94
N LEU A 269 -2.22 -7.26 7.25
CA LEU A 269 -0.93 -7.90 7.50
C LEU A 269 0.06 -7.36 6.48
N SER A 270 1.25 -6.97 6.94
CA SER A 270 2.41 -6.71 6.08
C SER A 270 3.31 -7.93 6.16
N ILE A 271 3.65 -8.52 5.01
CA ILE A 271 4.36 -9.80 4.91
C ILE A 271 5.60 -9.57 4.03
N PRO A 272 6.80 -10.03 4.45
CA PRO A 272 7.99 -10.00 3.59
C PRO A 272 7.76 -10.77 2.28
N ASN A 273 8.21 -10.17 1.18
CA ASN A 273 8.27 -10.84 -0.12
C ASN A 273 9.37 -11.92 -0.09
N PRO A 274 9.15 -13.18 -0.52
CA PRO A 274 10.24 -14.16 -0.62
C PRO A 274 11.35 -13.72 -1.59
N TRP A 275 11.01 -12.91 -2.60
CA TRP A 275 11.96 -12.27 -3.51
C TRP A 275 12.29 -10.83 -3.09
N ILE A 276 12.35 -10.57 -1.77
CA ILE A 276 12.95 -9.35 -1.21
C ILE A 276 14.43 -9.29 -1.61
N ARG A 277 14.95 -8.10 -1.95
CA ARG A 277 16.38 -7.88 -2.22
C ARG A 277 17.18 -7.61 -0.94
N SER A 278 18.49 -7.75 -1.02
CA SER A 278 19.47 -7.46 0.04
C SER A 278 19.65 -5.94 0.25
N TYR A 279 19.10 -5.38 1.33
CA TYR A 279 19.24 -3.95 1.67
C TYR A 279 20.65 -3.58 2.22
N SER A 280 21.70 -4.14 1.62
CA SER A 280 23.11 -3.80 1.82
C SER A 280 23.81 -3.61 0.46
N PHE A 281 25.03 -3.07 0.46
CA PHE A 281 25.77 -2.77 -0.78
C PHE A 281 26.45 -4.00 -1.41
N ASP A 282 26.64 -5.06 -0.63
CA ASP A 282 27.46 -6.24 -0.94
C ASP A 282 26.69 -7.56 -0.83
N GLY A 283 25.52 -7.55 -0.18
CA GLY A 283 24.70 -8.73 0.06
C GLY A 283 24.02 -9.22 -1.20
N LYS A 284 23.78 -10.53 -1.26
CA LYS A 284 22.88 -11.17 -2.22
C LYS A 284 21.92 -12.07 -1.48
N GLU A 285 20.70 -12.16 -1.98
CA GLU A 285 19.67 -13.02 -1.40
C GLU A 285 19.66 -14.41 -2.05
N GLU A 286 19.11 -15.40 -1.36
CA GLU A 286 19.17 -16.79 -1.82
C GLU A 286 18.60 -16.97 -3.23
N TRP A 287 17.49 -16.29 -3.55
CA TRP A 287 16.84 -16.34 -4.85
C TRP A 287 17.68 -15.74 -6.00
N GLU A 288 18.66 -14.89 -5.71
CA GLU A 288 19.56 -14.30 -6.73
C GLU A 288 20.65 -15.28 -7.16
N VAL A 289 20.94 -16.30 -6.34
CA VAL A 289 22.03 -17.28 -6.57
C VAL A 289 21.53 -18.73 -6.74
N ASN A 290 20.33 -19.04 -6.25
CA ASN A 290 19.71 -20.36 -6.32
C ASN A 290 18.60 -20.38 -7.40
N PRO A 291 18.82 -20.99 -8.59
CA PRO A 291 17.79 -21.06 -9.62
C PRO A 291 16.60 -21.96 -9.25
N LEU A 292 16.74 -22.81 -8.23
CA LEU A 292 15.69 -23.70 -7.73
C LEU A 292 14.93 -23.10 -6.53
N TYR A 293 15.19 -21.84 -6.15
CA TYR A 293 14.62 -21.21 -4.96
C TYR A 293 13.08 -21.32 -4.87
N CYS A 294 12.36 -21.17 -5.98
CA CYS A 294 10.90 -21.29 -5.97
C CYS A 294 10.40 -22.69 -5.54
N ASN A 295 11.18 -23.77 -5.73
CA ASN A 295 10.81 -25.09 -5.26
C ASN A 295 10.72 -25.13 -3.73
N THR A 296 11.69 -24.52 -3.04
CA THR A 296 11.66 -24.32 -1.58
C THR A 296 10.48 -23.45 -1.17
N VAL A 297 10.24 -22.33 -1.87
CA VAL A 297 9.10 -21.42 -1.56
C VAL A 297 7.77 -22.16 -1.67
N ARG A 298 7.59 -23.02 -2.67
CA ARG A 298 6.37 -23.82 -2.88
C ARG A 298 6.04 -24.80 -1.75
N GLU A 299 7.01 -25.17 -0.92
CA GLU A 299 6.78 -26.04 0.24
C GLU A 299 6.42 -25.24 1.51
N ILE A 300 6.70 -23.94 1.54
CA ILE A 300 6.53 -23.07 2.69
C ILE A 300 5.12 -22.45 2.72
N TYR A 301 4.39 -22.62 3.81
CA TYR A 301 3.14 -21.89 4.05
C TYR A 301 3.40 -20.37 4.21
N PRO A 302 2.63 -19.47 3.58
CA PRO A 302 1.37 -19.69 2.85
C PRO A 302 1.53 -19.87 1.33
N TYR A 303 2.75 -19.99 0.81
CA TYR A 303 3.06 -20.05 -0.63
C TYR A 303 2.79 -21.43 -1.25
N SER A 304 2.66 -22.47 -0.43
CA SER A 304 2.16 -23.80 -0.81
C SER A 304 0.70 -23.81 -1.28
N ASN A 305 -0.06 -22.74 -1.03
CA ASN A 305 -1.32 -22.47 -1.74
C ASN A 305 -1.01 -21.79 -3.08
N SER A 306 -1.43 -22.41 -4.19
CA SER A 306 -1.20 -21.90 -5.56
C SER A 306 -1.68 -20.47 -5.77
N ASN A 307 -2.81 -20.06 -5.17
CA ASN A 307 -3.36 -18.72 -5.32
C ASN A 307 -2.43 -17.64 -4.75
N ARG A 308 -1.74 -17.91 -3.63
CA ARG A 308 -0.76 -16.96 -3.07
C ARG A 308 0.41 -16.76 -4.02
N LEU A 309 0.99 -17.84 -4.53
CA LEU A 309 2.12 -17.77 -5.44
C LEU A 309 1.75 -17.07 -6.75
N LEU A 310 0.57 -17.38 -7.31
CA LEU A 310 0.03 -16.71 -8.50
C LEU A 310 -0.17 -15.20 -8.28
N ASN A 311 -0.63 -14.78 -7.10
CA ASN A 311 -0.73 -13.35 -6.78
C ASN A 311 0.64 -12.66 -6.67
N ILE A 312 1.70 -13.37 -6.27
CA ILE A 312 3.08 -12.83 -6.26
C ILE A 312 3.61 -12.70 -7.68
N VAL A 313 3.29 -13.64 -8.58
CA VAL A 313 3.67 -13.52 -10.00
C VAL A 313 2.95 -12.34 -10.67
N ASP A 314 1.65 -12.13 -10.42
CA ASP A 314 0.95 -10.91 -10.88
C ASP A 314 1.67 -9.63 -10.42
N MET A 315 2.08 -9.59 -9.15
CA MET A 315 2.77 -8.45 -8.53
C MET A 315 4.18 -8.27 -9.11
N ALA A 316 4.92 -9.35 -9.39
CA ALA A 316 6.24 -9.31 -10.01
C ALA A 316 6.19 -8.83 -11.46
N ILE A 317 5.17 -9.25 -12.22
CA ILE A 317 4.91 -8.73 -13.58
C ILE A 317 4.59 -7.23 -13.52
N PHE A 318 3.74 -6.80 -12.59
CA PHE A 318 3.43 -5.39 -12.37
C PHE A 318 4.69 -4.57 -12.02
N ASP A 319 5.46 -5.02 -11.04
CA ASP A 319 6.69 -4.37 -10.60
C ASP A 319 7.75 -4.33 -11.71
N PHE A 320 7.88 -5.38 -12.54
CA PHE A 320 8.79 -5.40 -13.68
C PHE A 320 8.39 -4.39 -14.75
N LEU A 321 7.12 -4.33 -15.13
CA LEU A 321 6.62 -3.36 -16.12
C LEU A 321 6.95 -1.93 -15.71
N ILE A 322 6.77 -1.58 -14.43
CA ILE A 322 7.13 -0.25 -13.92
C ILE A 322 8.63 -0.11 -13.58
N GLY A 323 9.39 -1.20 -13.47
CA GLY A 323 10.79 -1.20 -13.05
C GLY A 323 11.01 -0.97 -11.55
N ASN A 324 10.03 -1.32 -10.71
CA ASN A 324 10.09 -1.15 -9.26
C ASN A 324 10.86 -2.30 -8.60
N MET A 325 12.07 -2.01 -8.10
CA MET A 325 12.91 -2.96 -7.39
C MET A 325 12.62 -3.05 -5.88
N ASP A 326 11.82 -2.16 -5.32
CA ASP A 326 11.71 -1.93 -3.86
C ASP A 326 10.54 -2.71 -3.22
N ARG A 327 10.09 -3.82 -3.83
CA ARG A 327 8.99 -4.66 -3.31
C ARG A 327 9.46 -5.57 -2.16
N HIS A 328 9.92 -4.99 -1.06
CA HIS A 328 10.36 -5.75 0.11
C HIS A 328 9.22 -6.47 0.83
N HIS A 329 8.05 -5.86 0.90
CA HIS A 329 6.87 -6.40 1.59
C HIS A 329 5.64 -6.16 0.72
N TYR A 330 4.58 -6.93 1.00
CA TYR A 330 3.24 -6.72 0.45
C TYR A 330 2.22 -6.69 1.58
N GLU A 331 1.14 -5.91 1.41
CA GLU A 331 0.04 -5.86 2.38
C GLU A 331 -1.17 -6.69 1.94
N MET A 332 -1.96 -7.18 2.90
CA MET A 332 -3.23 -7.87 2.65
C MET A 332 -4.27 -7.54 3.72
N PHE A 333 -5.55 -7.51 3.35
CA PHE A 333 -6.63 -7.47 4.33
C PHE A 333 -6.79 -8.80 5.06
N THR A 334 -6.64 -8.80 6.39
CA THR A 334 -6.77 -10.00 7.24
C THR A 334 -8.11 -10.71 7.05
N LYS A 335 -9.18 -9.95 6.73
CA LYS A 335 -10.54 -10.47 6.53
C LYS A 335 -10.67 -11.46 5.36
N PHE A 336 -9.82 -11.41 4.34
CA PHE A 336 -9.93 -12.30 3.18
C PHE A 336 -9.13 -13.61 3.33
N GLY A 337 -8.30 -13.72 4.37
CA GLY A 337 -7.46 -14.90 4.63
C GLY A 337 -6.34 -15.05 3.61
N ASP A 338 -5.79 -16.26 3.51
CA ASP A 338 -4.64 -16.52 2.65
C ASP A 338 -4.93 -16.35 1.15
N ASP A 339 -6.18 -16.59 0.76
CA ASP A 339 -6.72 -16.40 -0.59
C ASP A 339 -7.10 -14.95 -0.93
N GLY A 340 -6.78 -13.99 -0.07
CA GLY A 340 -6.90 -12.57 -0.41
C GLY A 340 -5.96 -12.18 -1.54
N PHE A 341 -6.31 -11.10 -2.26
CA PHE A 341 -5.39 -10.43 -3.17
C PHE A 341 -4.32 -9.63 -2.40
N LEU A 342 -3.18 -9.39 -3.04
CA LEU A 342 -2.10 -8.55 -2.48
C LEU A 342 -2.34 -7.09 -2.82
N LEU A 343 -2.07 -6.18 -1.88
CA LEU A 343 -2.16 -4.73 -2.10
C LEU A 343 -0.85 -4.20 -2.70
N HIS A 344 -0.95 -3.57 -3.86
CA HIS A 344 0.18 -2.99 -4.58
C HIS A 344 0.38 -1.54 -4.09
N LEU A 345 0.96 -1.38 -2.90
CA LEU A 345 1.20 -0.08 -2.24
C LEU A 345 2.61 0.45 -2.54
N ASP A 346 2.88 1.72 -2.25
CA ASP A 346 4.23 2.34 -2.33
C ASP A 346 4.98 2.08 -3.65
N ASN A 347 4.36 2.47 -4.78
CA ASN A 347 4.90 2.25 -6.13
C ASN A 347 5.79 3.40 -6.61
N ALA A 348 6.11 4.37 -5.72
CA ALA A 348 6.89 5.57 -6.03
C ALA A 348 8.34 5.34 -6.49
N ARG A 349 8.84 4.09 -6.48
CA ARG A 349 10.14 3.69 -7.05
C ARG A 349 10.03 2.95 -8.39
N GLY A 350 8.82 2.85 -8.95
CA GLY A 350 8.63 2.59 -10.37
C GLY A 350 9.02 3.81 -11.22
N PHE A 351 9.15 3.59 -12.53
CA PHE A 351 9.48 4.59 -13.55
C PHE A 351 10.75 5.41 -13.23
N GLY A 352 11.72 4.81 -12.54
CA GLY A 352 13.03 5.42 -12.30
C GLY A 352 13.91 5.42 -13.56
N ARG A 353 13.83 4.38 -14.39
CA ARG A 353 14.58 4.25 -15.66
C ARG A 353 13.67 3.76 -16.79
N HIS A 354 13.76 4.35 -17.97
CA HIS A 354 13.17 3.89 -19.23
C HIS A 354 14.20 3.21 -20.15
N SER A 355 15.48 3.53 -19.98
CA SER A 355 16.59 2.98 -20.78
C SER A 355 17.04 1.58 -20.35
N HIS A 356 16.66 1.14 -19.16
CA HIS A 356 17.03 -0.16 -18.56
C HIS A 356 15.82 -1.00 -18.18
N ASP A 357 15.93 -2.32 -18.30
CA ASP A 357 14.90 -3.29 -17.91
C ASP A 357 15.47 -4.28 -16.90
N GLU A 358 15.04 -4.19 -15.64
CA GLU A 358 15.61 -5.00 -14.56
C GLU A 358 15.01 -6.40 -14.51
N ILE A 359 15.55 -7.30 -15.35
CA ILE A 359 15.07 -8.68 -15.53
C ILE A 359 14.96 -9.45 -14.20
N SER A 360 15.80 -9.15 -13.20
CA SER A 360 15.75 -9.84 -11.90
C SER A 360 14.42 -9.64 -11.14
N ILE A 361 13.61 -8.62 -11.48
CA ILE A 361 12.25 -8.46 -10.91
C ILE A 361 11.32 -9.61 -11.36
N LEU A 362 11.54 -10.20 -12.55
CA LEU A 362 10.77 -11.36 -13.04
C LEU A 362 11.20 -12.71 -12.43
N ALA A 363 12.13 -12.73 -11.47
CA ALA A 363 12.55 -13.98 -10.81
C ALA A 363 11.39 -14.87 -10.31
N PRO A 364 10.29 -14.34 -9.72
CA PRO A 364 9.14 -15.17 -9.36
C PRO A 364 8.46 -15.83 -10.55
N LEU A 365 8.35 -15.15 -11.70
CA LEU A 365 7.78 -15.72 -12.92
C LEU A 365 8.71 -16.80 -13.50
N SER A 366 10.00 -16.49 -13.65
CA SER A 366 10.96 -17.37 -14.34
C SER A 366 11.40 -18.58 -13.51
N GLN A 367 11.47 -18.47 -12.18
CA GLN A 367 11.80 -19.59 -11.29
C GLN A 367 10.60 -20.50 -11.02
N CYS A 368 9.39 -19.93 -10.91
CA CYS A 368 8.21 -20.73 -10.62
C CYS A 368 7.53 -21.28 -11.89
N CYS A 369 7.64 -20.59 -13.02
CA CYS A 369 6.93 -20.92 -14.26
C CYS A 369 5.44 -21.22 -14.02
N THR A 370 4.74 -20.27 -13.39
CA THR A 370 3.28 -20.33 -13.22
C THR A 370 2.67 -18.95 -13.38
N ILE A 371 1.54 -18.86 -14.06
CA ILE A 371 0.81 -17.60 -14.33
C ILE A 371 -0.70 -17.88 -14.37
N LYS A 372 -1.51 -16.88 -14.01
CA LYS A 372 -2.97 -16.97 -14.17
C LYS A 372 -3.37 -16.89 -15.64
N ARG A 373 -4.40 -17.65 -16.02
CA ARG A 373 -4.99 -17.58 -17.35
C ARG A 373 -5.57 -16.19 -17.64
N THR A 374 -6.23 -15.56 -16.67
CA THR A 374 -6.75 -14.18 -16.85
C THR A 374 -5.64 -13.16 -17.12
N THR A 375 -4.55 -13.23 -16.34
CA THR A 375 -3.37 -12.35 -16.48
C THR A 375 -2.68 -12.57 -17.84
N LEU A 376 -2.41 -13.81 -18.23
CA LEU A 376 -1.77 -14.11 -19.53
C LEU A 376 -2.59 -13.59 -20.72
N LEU A 377 -3.90 -13.86 -20.74
CA LEU A 377 -4.78 -13.38 -21.80
C LEU A 377 -4.84 -11.83 -21.85
N ARG A 378 -4.76 -11.17 -20.69
CA ARG A 378 -4.73 -9.70 -20.62
C ARG A 378 -3.41 -9.12 -21.14
N LEU A 379 -2.29 -9.75 -20.84
CA LEU A 379 -0.97 -9.37 -21.35
C LEU A 379 -0.85 -9.57 -22.87
N GLN A 380 -1.34 -10.70 -23.38
CA GLN A 380 -1.40 -10.98 -24.82
C GLN A 380 -2.25 -9.93 -25.54
N LEU A 381 -3.45 -9.64 -25.05
CA LEU A 381 -4.31 -8.59 -25.61
C LEU A 381 -3.62 -7.23 -25.67
N LEU A 382 -2.89 -6.83 -24.63
CA LEU A 382 -2.18 -5.54 -24.55
C LEU A 382 -0.91 -5.48 -25.40
N ALA A 383 -0.50 -6.60 -26.02
CA ALA A 383 0.59 -6.68 -26.98
C ALA A 383 0.09 -6.62 -28.44
N GLU A 384 -1.22 -6.74 -28.69
CA GLU A 384 -1.81 -6.59 -30.03
C GLU A 384 -1.80 -5.10 -30.47
N PRO A 385 -1.61 -4.80 -31.77
CA PRO A 385 -1.54 -3.42 -32.27
C PRO A 385 -2.76 -2.56 -31.94
N GLU A 386 -3.97 -3.14 -31.90
CA GLU A 386 -5.21 -2.42 -31.62
C GLU A 386 -5.40 -2.03 -30.15
N TYR A 387 -4.59 -2.60 -29.24
CA TYR A 387 -4.71 -2.41 -27.78
C TYR A 387 -3.35 -2.19 -27.11
N GLN A 388 -2.35 -1.74 -27.87
CA GLN A 388 -0.95 -1.59 -27.44
C GLN A 388 -0.85 -0.88 -26.08
N LEU A 389 -0.10 -1.48 -25.15
CA LEU A 389 -0.06 -1.06 -23.75
C LEU A 389 0.32 0.43 -23.59
N SER A 390 1.31 0.92 -24.32
CA SER A 390 1.73 2.32 -24.31
C SER A 390 0.62 3.28 -24.74
N ASP A 391 -0.17 2.93 -25.75
CA ASP A 391 -1.28 3.75 -26.26
C ASP A 391 -2.44 3.83 -25.26
N VAL A 392 -2.85 2.68 -24.71
CA VAL A 392 -3.91 2.62 -23.69
C VAL A 392 -3.46 3.33 -22.40
N MET A 393 -2.18 3.23 -22.03
CA MET A 393 -1.60 3.99 -20.93
C MET A 393 -1.60 5.50 -21.20
N ARG A 394 -1.21 5.93 -22.42
CA ARG A 394 -1.21 7.34 -22.81
C ARG A 394 -2.62 7.93 -22.70
N GLU A 395 -3.62 7.29 -23.30
CA GLU A 395 -5.02 7.74 -23.24
C GLU A 395 -5.54 7.80 -21.80
N SER A 396 -5.28 6.76 -21.00
CA SER A 396 -5.68 6.68 -19.60
C SER A 396 -5.06 7.80 -18.76
N LEU A 397 -3.79 8.15 -18.99
CA LEU A 397 -3.05 9.18 -18.25
C LEU A 397 -3.39 10.62 -18.67
N LEU A 398 -3.88 10.86 -19.89
CA LEU A 398 -4.38 12.17 -20.32
C LEU A 398 -5.57 12.69 -19.49
N GLN A 399 -6.22 11.82 -18.71
CA GLN A 399 -7.32 12.19 -17.81
C GLN A 399 -6.83 12.82 -16.49
N ASP A 400 -5.55 12.67 -16.15
CA ASP A 400 -4.95 13.24 -14.94
C ASP A 400 -4.61 14.74 -15.13
N PRO A 401 -4.86 15.62 -14.15
CA PRO A 401 -4.47 17.04 -14.24
C PRO A 401 -2.98 17.31 -14.42
N LEU A 402 -2.10 16.35 -14.14
CA LEU A 402 -0.65 16.48 -14.28
C LEU A 402 -0.14 15.87 -15.61
N ALA A 403 -1.02 15.61 -16.58
CA ALA A 403 -0.64 15.16 -17.90
C ALA A 403 0.35 16.16 -18.58
N PRO A 404 1.44 15.67 -19.22
CA PRO A 404 1.85 14.26 -19.32
C PRO A 404 2.41 13.72 -18.00
N VAL A 405 1.93 12.54 -17.55
CA VAL A 405 2.39 11.92 -16.29
C VAL A 405 3.69 11.11 -16.50
N LEU A 406 3.75 10.38 -17.62
CA LEU A 406 4.94 9.69 -18.11
C LEU A 406 5.42 10.37 -19.39
N THR A 407 6.72 10.28 -19.66
CA THR A 407 7.32 10.67 -20.95
C THR A 407 7.18 9.52 -21.97
N GLU A 408 7.24 9.82 -23.26
CA GLU A 408 7.16 8.80 -24.32
C GLU A 408 8.19 7.67 -24.17
N PRO A 409 9.47 7.89 -23.78
CA PRO A 409 10.39 6.80 -23.49
C PRO A 409 9.90 5.81 -22.43
N HIS A 410 9.21 6.26 -21.37
CA HIS A 410 8.61 5.36 -20.37
C HIS A 410 7.40 4.60 -20.93
N LEU A 411 6.60 5.21 -21.81
CA LEU A 411 5.49 4.53 -22.47
C LEU A 411 6.00 3.42 -23.40
N LEU A 412 7.00 3.71 -24.25
CA LEU A 412 7.62 2.71 -25.13
C LEU A 412 8.36 1.61 -24.36
N ALA A 413 8.92 1.91 -23.18
CA ALA A 413 9.51 0.91 -22.30
C ALA A 413 8.48 -0.09 -21.76
N LEU A 414 7.21 0.29 -21.59
CA LEU A 414 6.15 -0.64 -21.17
C LEU A 414 5.90 -1.73 -22.21
N ASP A 415 5.85 -1.37 -23.50
CA ASP A 415 5.65 -2.34 -24.58
C ASP A 415 6.84 -3.31 -24.67
N ARG A 416 8.08 -2.77 -24.60
CA ARG A 416 9.31 -3.57 -24.61
C ARG A 416 9.33 -4.57 -23.43
N ARG A 417 8.98 -4.12 -22.23
CA ARG A 417 8.88 -4.96 -21.04
C ARG A 417 7.73 -5.97 -21.14
N LEU A 418 6.59 -5.61 -21.74
CA LEU A 418 5.49 -6.54 -21.97
C LEU A 418 5.92 -7.72 -22.85
N GLN A 419 6.67 -7.46 -23.93
CA GLN A 419 7.23 -8.54 -24.76
C GLN A 419 8.19 -9.43 -23.96
N LEU A 420 9.07 -8.85 -23.13
CA LEU A 420 9.96 -9.64 -22.25
C LEU A 420 9.20 -10.51 -21.22
N VAL A 421 8.02 -10.08 -20.75
CA VAL A 421 7.14 -10.90 -19.91
C VAL A 421 6.55 -12.06 -20.72
N LEU A 422 6.06 -11.80 -21.93
CA LEU A 422 5.49 -12.84 -22.80
C LEU A 422 6.55 -13.87 -23.22
N ASP A 423 7.77 -13.43 -23.54
CA ASP A 423 8.93 -14.30 -23.81
C ASP A 423 9.29 -15.19 -22.61
N ALA A 424 9.22 -14.65 -21.39
CA ALA A 424 9.46 -15.43 -20.17
C ALA A 424 8.36 -16.50 -19.95
N VAL A 425 7.09 -16.16 -20.21
CA VAL A 425 5.99 -17.14 -20.18
C VAL A 425 6.16 -18.19 -21.28
N GLY A 426 6.53 -17.79 -22.51
CA GLY A 426 6.78 -18.70 -23.63
C GLY A 426 7.83 -19.76 -23.29
N LYS A 427 9.00 -19.33 -22.80
CA LYS A 427 10.07 -20.24 -22.33
C LYS A 427 9.61 -21.21 -21.25
N CYS A 428 8.77 -20.76 -20.31
CA CYS A 428 8.16 -21.63 -19.32
C CYS A 428 7.21 -22.67 -19.95
N ILE A 429 6.35 -22.25 -20.90
CA ILE A 429 5.41 -23.13 -21.61
C ILE A 429 6.17 -24.17 -22.45
N ASP A 430 7.21 -23.78 -23.17
CA ASP A 430 8.05 -24.68 -23.97
C ASP A 430 8.76 -25.72 -23.10
N THR A 431 9.11 -25.37 -21.85
CA THR A 431 9.84 -26.24 -20.92
C THR A 431 8.91 -27.18 -20.12
N PHE A 432 7.75 -26.70 -19.68
CA PHE A 432 6.88 -27.41 -18.72
C PHE A 432 5.46 -27.72 -19.24
N GLY A 433 5.09 -27.24 -20.42
CA GLY A 433 3.77 -27.37 -21.04
C GLY A 433 2.73 -26.36 -20.53
N GLU A 434 1.85 -25.88 -21.43
CA GLU A 434 0.84 -24.84 -21.11
C GLU A 434 -0.02 -25.22 -19.90
N ALA A 435 -0.47 -26.48 -19.82
CA ALA A 435 -1.35 -26.96 -18.75
C ALA A 435 -0.69 -26.93 -17.34
N THR A 436 0.64 -26.94 -17.26
CA THR A 436 1.40 -26.83 -16.01
C THR A 436 1.60 -25.37 -15.62
N VAL A 437 1.88 -24.52 -16.61
CA VAL A 437 2.25 -23.11 -16.41
C VAL A 437 1.02 -22.22 -16.22
N VAL A 438 -0.03 -22.43 -17.02
CA VAL A 438 -1.21 -21.55 -17.08
C VAL A 438 -2.29 -22.06 -16.14
N ALA A 439 -2.30 -21.56 -14.91
CA ALA A 439 -3.29 -21.89 -13.90
C ALA A 439 -4.68 -21.34 -14.28
N ASN A 440 -5.69 -22.20 -14.28
CA ASN A 440 -7.07 -21.79 -14.55
C ASN A 440 -7.73 -21.16 -13.32
N ASP A 441 -7.63 -19.84 -13.22
CA ASP A 441 -8.20 -19.01 -12.16
C ASP A 441 -9.66 -18.57 -12.43
N THR A 442 -10.28 -19.03 -13.53
CA THR A 442 -11.67 -18.71 -13.88
C THR A 442 -12.71 -19.67 -13.28
N ALA A 443 -12.28 -20.83 -12.77
CA ALA A 443 -13.16 -21.77 -12.09
C ALA A 443 -13.52 -21.23 -10.70
N GLN A 444 -14.81 -21.04 -10.42
CA GLN A 444 -15.24 -20.66 -9.07
C GLN A 444 -14.82 -21.75 -8.05
N PRO A 445 -14.34 -21.37 -6.85
CA PRO A 445 -14.16 -22.33 -5.77
C PRO A 445 -15.51 -22.97 -5.47
N GLN A 446 -15.58 -24.31 -5.53
CA GLN A 446 -16.81 -25.04 -5.25
C GLN A 446 -17.33 -24.64 -3.88
N SER A 447 -18.60 -24.22 -3.82
CA SER A 447 -19.18 -23.73 -2.57
C SER A 447 -19.06 -24.81 -1.46
N PRO A 448 -18.83 -24.44 -0.19
CA PRO A 448 -18.75 -25.41 0.92
C PRO A 448 -20.00 -26.30 1.09
N ALA A 449 -21.13 -25.94 0.46
CA ALA A 449 -22.32 -26.77 0.40
C ALA A 449 -22.12 -28.07 -0.40
N ALA A 450 -21.26 -28.09 -1.43
CA ALA A 450 -20.97 -29.28 -2.22
C ALA A 450 -20.25 -30.36 -1.39
N HIS A 451 -19.33 -29.96 -0.50
CA HIS A 451 -18.58 -30.91 0.34
C HIS A 451 -19.46 -31.63 1.38
N ARG A 452 -20.59 -31.04 1.78
CA ARG A 452 -21.58 -31.71 2.65
C ARG A 452 -22.46 -32.73 1.93
N ALA A 453 -22.57 -32.65 0.60
CA ALA A 453 -23.33 -33.62 -0.19
C ALA A 453 -22.54 -34.92 -0.43
N GLN A 454 -21.20 -34.86 -0.49
CA GLN A 454 -20.32 -36.02 -0.73
C GLN A 454 -19.87 -36.77 0.53
N LEU A 455 -20.26 -36.30 1.72
CA LEU A 455 -20.05 -36.98 3.01
C LEU A 455 -21.38 -37.51 3.60
N GLY A 456 -22.44 -37.58 2.78
CA GLY A 456 -23.80 -37.97 3.17
C GLY A 456 -24.37 -39.16 2.39
N THR A 457 -23.52 -39.89 1.66
CA THR A 457 -23.81 -41.13 0.91
C THR A 457 -22.65 -42.09 1.07
#